data_AF-A0A2W6P9B8-F1
#
_entry.id   AF-A0A2W6P9B8-F1
#
_cell.length_a   1.000
_cell.length_b   1.000
_cell.length_c   1.000
_cell.angle_alpha   90.00
_cell.angle_beta   90.00
_cell.angle_gamma   90.00
#
_symmetry.space_group_name_H-M   'P 1'
#
loop_
_entity.id
_entity.type
_entity.pdbx_description
1 polymer ?
#
loop_
_entity_poly.entity_id
_entity_poly.type
_entity_poly.pdbx_seq_one_letter_code
_entity_poly.pdbx_strand_id
1 'polypeptide(L)'
;VLSDAILSQKKVNFNYKDKEFRAVEPYRLVNDNGLWYLAAAHDSTLKSFVISSVKDVCMSNISFRIIPEINEKIEKTDGIWYSEDLIEVLISVSAHVAPWFTHRHLLPGQEIIHTSRSGDLLVISRVTHTDQIMPLMKYWIPDVEVIQPASIRQQLAEDIQSALKRYTQPSNAP
;
A
#
# COMPACT_ATOMS: atom_id res chain seq x y z
N VAL A 1 -7.22 19.08 11.90
CA VAL A 1 -5.83 19.53 11.65
C VAL A 1 -5.41 19.33 10.20
N LEU A 2 -5.20 18.10 9.70
CA LEU A 2 -4.74 17.90 8.31
C LEU A 2 -5.71 18.44 7.27
N SER A 3 -7.00 18.16 7.39
CA SER A 3 -8.02 18.71 6.49
C SER A 3 -8.06 20.24 6.53
N ASP A 4 -7.97 20.83 7.73
CA ASP A 4 -7.96 22.29 7.89
C ASP A 4 -6.70 22.91 7.28
N ALA A 5 -5.54 22.26 7.41
CA ALA A 5 -4.30 22.71 6.81
C ALA A 5 -4.32 22.67 5.28
N ILE A 6 -4.98 21.66 4.69
CA ILE A 6 -5.22 21.59 3.23
C ILE A 6 -6.11 22.76 2.79
N LEU A 7 -7.26 22.95 3.45
CA LEU A 7 -8.22 24.00 3.11
C LEU A 7 -7.66 25.42 3.29
N SER A 8 -6.86 25.63 4.32
CA SER A 8 -6.20 26.92 4.61
C SER A 8 -4.84 27.09 3.93
N GLN A 9 -4.41 26.09 3.14
CA GLN A 9 -3.12 26.04 2.44
C GLN A 9 -1.94 26.35 3.38
N LYS A 10 -1.96 25.76 4.56
CA LYS A 10 -0.92 25.90 5.59
C LYS A 10 -0.01 24.69 5.62
N LYS A 11 1.29 24.93 5.77
CA LYS A 11 2.28 23.87 5.96
C LYS A 11 2.09 23.19 7.30
N VAL A 12 2.42 21.91 7.38
CA VAL A 12 2.31 21.10 8.60
C VAL A 12 3.66 20.49 8.98
N ASN A 13 3.83 20.23 10.26
CA ASN A 13 4.91 19.43 10.82
C ASN A 13 4.30 18.19 11.47
N PHE A 14 4.97 17.06 11.38
CA PHE A 14 4.52 15.82 12.02
C PHE A 14 5.65 14.81 12.13
N ASN A 15 5.44 13.77 12.93
CA ASN A 15 6.29 12.60 13.01
C ASN A 15 5.70 11.46 12.17
N TYR A 16 6.53 10.75 11.40
CA TYR A 16 6.12 9.61 10.59
C TYR A 16 7.20 8.53 10.59
N LYS A 17 6.85 7.31 11.04
CA LYS A 17 7.78 6.17 11.16
C LYS A 17 9.11 6.56 11.83
N ASP A 18 9.02 7.22 12.98
CA ASP A 18 10.15 7.69 13.80
C ASP A 18 11.06 8.73 13.13
N LYS A 19 10.60 9.34 12.03
CA LYS A 19 11.24 10.49 11.38
C LYS A 19 10.39 11.74 11.55
N GLU A 20 11.05 12.86 11.84
CA GLU A 20 10.39 14.17 11.90
C GLU A 20 10.31 14.79 10.50
N PHE A 21 9.12 15.25 10.11
CA PHE A 21 8.88 15.98 8.87
C PHE A 21 8.43 17.40 9.19
N ARG A 22 9.11 18.39 8.59
CA ARG A 22 8.85 19.82 8.82
C ARG A 22 8.52 20.53 7.52
N ALA A 23 7.71 21.59 7.62
CA ALA A 23 7.31 22.42 6.47
C ALA A 23 6.69 21.62 5.31
N VAL A 24 5.99 20.52 5.63
CA VAL A 24 5.29 19.68 4.67
C VAL A 24 4.11 20.45 4.10
N GLU A 25 3.91 20.36 2.79
CA GLU A 25 2.85 21.03 2.05
C GLU A 25 1.72 20.02 1.78
N PRO A 26 0.63 20.03 2.56
CA PRO A 26 -0.43 19.02 2.42
C PRO A 26 -1.37 19.38 1.26
N TYR A 27 -1.46 18.53 0.24
CA TYR A 27 -2.29 18.79 -0.95
C TYR A 27 -3.68 18.16 -0.82
N ARG A 28 -3.75 16.88 -0.44
CA ARG A 28 -5.02 16.14 -0.44
C ARG A 28 -4.98 14.92 0.47
N LEU A 29 -6.14 14.54 1.00
CA LEU A 29 -6.35 13.21 1.57
C LEU A 29 -6.91 12.27 0.50
N VAL A 30 -6.26 11.13 0.31
CA VAL A 30 -6.63 10.12 -0.68
C VAL A 30 -6.97 8.83 0.06
N ASN A 31 -8.10 8.22 -0.30
CA ASN A 31 -8.44 6.88 0.14
C ASN A 31 -8.05 5.90 -0.96
N ASP A 32 -7.20 4.94 -0.64
CA ASP A 32 -6.86 3.82 -1.52
C ASP A 32 -7.06 2.52 -0.75
N ASN A 33 -7.89 1.64 -1.32
CA ASN A 33 -8.20 0.32 -0.74
C ASN A 33 -8.59 0.36 0.75
N GLY A 34 -9.33 1.40 1.15
CA GLY A 34 -9.81 1.57 2.54
C GLY A 34 -8.78 2.19 3.50
N LEU A 35 -7.54 2.40 3.07
CA LEU A 35 -6.53 3.13 3.82
C LEU A 35 -6.50 4.60 3.40
N TRP A 36 -6.35 5.46 4.40
CA TRP A 36 -6.25 6.91 4.18
C TRP A 36 -4.81 7.37 4.17
N TYR A 37 -4.47 8.18 3.19
CA TYR A 37 -3.14 8.77 3.04
C TYR A 37 -3.24 10.28 2.85
N LEU A 38 -2.19 10.96 3.27
CA LEU A 38 -1.91 12.34 2.97
C LEU A 38 -0.95 12.40 1.78
N ALA A 39 -1.41 12.93 0.65
CA ALA A 39 -0.56 13.35 -0.45
C ALA A 39 -0.01 14.75 -0.13
N ALA A 40 1.30 14.86 0.01
CA ALA A 40 1.95 16.09 0.43
C ALA A 40 3.35 16.24 -0.19
N ALA A 41 3.75 17.47 -0.47
CA ALA A 41 5.11 17.75 -0.91
C ALA A 41 6.03 18.04 0.28
N HIS A 42 7.23 17.47 0.26
CA HIS A 42 8.31 17.77 1.19
C HIS A 42 9.59 17.96 0.39
N ASP A 43 10.26 19.10 0.54
CA ASP A 43 11.43 19.50 -0.26
C ASP A 43 11.20 19.36 -1.78
N SER A 44 10.06 19.87 -2.26
CA SER A 44 9.62 19.78 -3.67
C SER A 44 9.39 18.37 -4.21
N THR A 45 9.46 17.35 -3.35
CA THR A 45 9.17 15.96 -3.71
C THR A 45 7.78 15.60 -3.21
N LEU A 46 6.88 15.22 -4.13
CA LEU A 46 5.58 14.68 -3.75
C LEU A 46 5.79 13.35 -3.04
N LYS A 47 5.20 13.18 -1.85
CA LYS A 47 5.26 11.98 -1.02
C LYS A 47 3.86 11.62 -0.52
N SER A 48 3.72 10.37 -0.10
CA SER A 48 2.48 9.84 0.46
C SER A 48 2.71 9.35 1.88
N PHE A 49 1.85 9.77 2.81
CA PHE A 49 1.95 9.40 4.21
C PHE A 49 0.67 8.71 4.67
N VAL A 50 0.78 7.45 5.12
CA VAL A 50 -0.36 6.73 5.72
C VAL A 50 -0.82 7.48 6.97
N ILE A 51 -2.08 7.93 7.01
CA ILE A 51 -2.58 8.79 8.10
C ILE A 51 -2.44 8.11 9.47
N SER A 52 -2.70 6.81 9.56
CA SER A 52 -2.60 6.06 10.82
C SER A 52 -1.18 6.01 11.40
N SER A 53 -0.15 6.28 10.59
CA SER A 53 1.26 6.34 11.04
C SER A 53 1.77 7.77 11.23
N VAL A 54 0.96 8.79 10.95
CA VAL A 54 1.29 10.20 11.18
C VAL A 54 0.94 10.54 12.64
N LYS A 55 1.92 11.08 13.37
CA LYS A 55 1.80 11.46 14.79
C LYS A 55 2.19 12.93 14.98
N ASP A 56 1.74 13.52 16.09
CA ASP A 56 2.15 14.87 16.53
C ASP A 56 1.97 15.97 15.45
N VAL A 57 0.82 15.97 14.78
CA VAL A 57 0.55 16.92 13.69
C VAL A 57 0.36 18.34 14.24
N CYS A 58 1.21 19.24 13.79
CA CYS A 58 1.15 20.67 14.09
C CYS A 58 0.99 21.47 12.80
N MET A 59 -0.07 22.27 12.71
CA MET A 59 -0.23 23.24 11.63
C MET A 59 0.65 24.46 11.90
N SER A 60 1.41 24.87 10.89
CA SER A 60 2.22 26.09 10.96
C SER A 60 1.43 27.30 10.45
N ASN A 61 1.89 28.51 10.79
CA ASN A 61 1.34 29.74 10.21
C ASN A 61 1.85 30.04 8.79
N ILE A 62 2.76 29.20 8.26
CA ILE A 62 3.37 29.37 6.95
C ILE A 62 2.39 28.85 5.90
N SER A 63 1.99 29.72 4.97
CA SER A 63 1.20 29.32 3.81
C SER A 63 2.10 28.74 2.72
N PHE A 64 1.57 27.80 1.94
CA PHE A 64 2.17 27.34 0.70
C PHE A 64 1.19 27.59 -0.46
N ARG A 65 1.71 27.56 -1.68
CA ARG A 65 0.89 27.66 -2.89
C ARG A 65 0.79 26.29 -3.53
N ILE A 66 -0.41 25.89 -3.93
CA ILE A 66 -0.60 24.66 -4.71
C ILE A 66 0.13 24.82 -6.05
N ILE A 67 1.07 23.92 -6.29
CA ILE A 67 1.78 23.79 -7.57
C ILE A 67 0.89 22.98 -8.52
N PRO A 68 0.39 23.54 -9.64
CA PRO A 68 -0.55 22.87 -10.53
C PRO A 68 -0.07 21.52 -11.04
N GLU A 69 1.22 21.39 -11.34
CA GLU A 69 1.84 20.17 -11.85
C GLU A 69 1.78 19.04 -10.81
N ILE A 70 1.95 19.37 -9.53
CA ILE A 70 1.83 18.42 -8.41
C ILE A 70 0.36 18.04 -8.21
N ASN A 71 -0.55 19.02 -8.27
CA ASN A 71 -1.97 18.76 -8.09
C ASN A 71 -2.55 17.87 -9.22
N GLU A 72 -2.21 18.16 -10.48
CA GLU A 72 -2.60 17.30 -11.61
C GLU A 72 -2.05 15.88 -11.47
N LYS A 73 -0.81 15.73 -10.97
CA LYS A 73 -0.23 14.40 -10.72
C LYS A 73 -1.04 13.63 -9.68
N ILE A 74 -1.48 14.30 -8.61
CA ILE A 74 -2.35 13.73 -7.58
C ILE A 74 -3.72 13.33 -8.15
N GLU A 75 -4.27 14.11 -9.07
CA GLU A 75 -5.58 13.83 -9.69
C GLU A 75 -5.55 12.73 -10.76
N LYS A 76 -4.47 12.64 -11.54
CA LYS A 76 -4.33 11.68 -12.66
C LYS A 76 -3.86 10.30 -12.23
N THR A 77 -3.30 10.16 -11.03
CA THR A 77 -2.82 8.86 -10.55
C THR A 77 -3.96 8.15 -9.83
N ASP A 78 -4.38 6.99 -10.36
CA ASP A 78 -5.34 6.08 -9.72
C ASP A 78 -4.73 5.35 -8.50
N GLY A 79 -4.03 6.08 -7.63
CA GLY A 79 -3.37 5.53 -6.46
C GLY A 79 -2.35 6.47 -5.81
N ILE A 80 -1.64 5.94 -4.82
CA ILE A 80 -0.87 6.70 -3.84
C ILE A 80 0.61 6.29 -3.93
N TRP A 81 1.23 6.57 -5.08
CA TRP A 81 2.53 6.00 -5.46
C TRP A 81 3.66 7.04 -5.49
N TYR A 82 3.79 7.85 -4.44
CA TYR A 82 4.77 8.95 -4.42
C TYR A 82 5.94 8.77 -3.44
N SER A 83 5.93 7.71 -2.62
CA SER A 83 6.98 7.46 -1.62
C SER A 83 8.04 6.47 -2.11
N GLU A 84 9.29 6.66 -1.66
CA GLU A 84 10.41 5.72 -1.87
C GLU A 84 10.23 4.38 -1.12
N ASP A 85 9.31 4.30 -0.14
CA ASP A 85 9.11 3.12 0.71
C ASP A 85 8.12 2.09 0.12
N LEU A 86 8.02 2.02 -1.21
CA LEU A 86 7.12 1.08 -1.88
C LEU A 86 7.73 -0.31 -1.99
N ILE A 87 7.00 -1.30 -1.50
CA ILE A 87 7.32 -2.71 -1.68
C ILE A 87 6.54 -3.20 -2.90
N GLU A 88 7.24 -3.47 -3.99
CA GLU A 88 6.66 -4.17 -5.13
C GLU A 88 6.67 -5.67 -4.87
N VAL A 89 5.47 -6.27 -4.94
CA VAL A 89 5.24 -7.69 -4.72
C VAL A 89 4.87 -8.32 -6.04
N LEU A 90 5.73 -9.20 -6.52
CA LEU A 90 5.50 -9.98 -7.73
C LEU A 90 4.77 -11.28 -7.37
N ILE A 91 3.62 -11.50 -8.01
CA ILE A 91 2.66 -12.53 -7.63
C ILE A 91 2.30 -13.34 -8.87
N SER A 92 2.37 -14.67 -8.72
CA SER A 92 1.84 -15.61 -9.69
C SER A 92 0.41 -16.01 -9.28
N VAL A 93 -0.51 -15.98 -10.23
CA VAL A 93 -1.92 -16.32 -10.04
C VAL A 93 -2.28 -17.42 -11.03
N SER A 94 -2.80 -18.54 -10.53
CA SER A 94 -3.20 -19.67 -11.38
C SER A 94 -4.37 -19.29 -12.30
N ALA A 95 -4.46 -19.93 -13.45
CA ALA A 95 -5.57 -19.78 -14.40
C ALA A 95 -6.95 -20.04 -13.76
N HIS A 96 -7.00 -20.85 -12.69
CA HIS A 96 -8.24 -21.18 -11.98
C HIS A 96 -8.88 -19.95 -11.34
N VAL A 97 -8.08 -19.06 -10.75
CA VAL A 97 -8.58 -17.84 -10.08
C VAL A 97 -8.27 -16.56 -10.86
N ALA A 98 -7.50 -16.64 -11.95
CA ALA A 98 -7.16 -15.52 -12.83
C ALA A 98 -8.35 -14.61 -13.22
N PRO A 99 -9.55 -15.15 -13.56
CA PRO A 99 -10.69 -14.29 -13.87
C PRO A 99 -11.02 -13.29 -12.76
N TRP A 100 -10.87 -13.65 -11.48
CA TRP A 100 -11.15 -12.73 -10.37
C TRP A 100 -10.22 -11.52 -10.37
N PHE A 101 -8.95 -11.73 -10.67
CA PHE A 101 -7.92 -10.69 -10.76
C PHE A 101 -8.08 -9.82 -12.01
N THR A 102 -8.62 -10.37 -13.10
CA THR A 102 -8.91 -9.57 -14.30
C THR A 102 -10.15 -8.68 -14.14
N HIS A 103 -11.19 -9.18 -13.46
CA HIS A 103 -12.46 -8.44 -13.33
C HIS A 103 -12.46 -7.43 -12.17
N ARG A 104 -11.57 -7.58 -11.19
CA ARG A 104 -11.51 -6.72 -9.99
C ARG A 104 -10.06 -6.37 -9.65
N HIS A 105 -9.86 -5.16 -9.14
CA HIS A 105 -8.61 -4.77 -8.48
C HIS A 105 -8.61 -5.35 -7.06
N LEU A 106 -8.15 -6.59 -6.92
CA LEU A 106 -8.16 -7.32 -5.64
C LEU A 106 -6.95 -7.02 -4.77
N LEU A 107 -5.88 -6.53 -5.38
CA LEU A 107 -4.63 -6.18 -4.70
C LEU A 107 -4.39 -4.67 -4.74
N PRO A 108 -3.72 -4.10 -3.73
CA PRO A 108 -3.29 -2.72 -3.77
C PRO A 108 -2.35 -2.47 -4.96
N GLY A 109 -2.64 -1.43 -5.75
CA GLY A 109 -1.82 -1.09 -6.92
C GLY A 109 -1.69 -2.22 -7.95
N GLN A 110 -2.71 -3.07 -8.06
CA GLN A 110 -2.69 -4.25 -8.92
C GLN A 110 -2.40 -3.89 -10.38
N GLU A 111 -1.38 -4.51 -10.96
CA GLU A 111 -1.02 -4.41 -12.36
C GLU A 111 -0.76 -5.81 -12.93
N ILE A 112 -1.52 -6.21 -13.94
CA ILE A 112 -1.29 -7.48 -14.64
C ILE A 112 -0.21 -7.22 -15.70
N ILE A 113 0.98 -7.79 -15.49
CA ILE A 113 2.13 -7.57 -16.37
C ILE A 113 2.33 -8.68 -17.41
N HIS A 114 1.72 -9.86 -17.19
CA HIS A 114 1.75 -10.95 -18.16
C HIS A 114 0.55 -11.89 -17.98
N THR A 115 0.08 -12.44 -19.10
CA THR A 115 -0.87 -13.55 -19.14
C THR A 115 -0.25 -14.67 -19.98
N SER A 116 -0.09 -15.84 -19.37
CA SER A 116 0.46 -17.01 -20.04
C SER A 116 -0.56 -17.64 -20.99
N ARG A 117 -0.10 -18.53 -21.87
CA ARG A 117 -0.99 -19.29 -22.77
C ARG A 117 -1.92 -20.26 -22.03
N SER A 118 -1.53 -20.71 -20.84
CA SER A 118 -2.35 -21.55 -19.96
C SER A 118 -3.41 -20.75 -19.19
N GLY A 119 -3.34 -19.42 -19.22
CA GLY A 119 -4.27 -18.53 -18.51
C GLY A 119 -3.78 -18.06 -17.15
N ASP A 120 -2.58 -18.45 -16.73
CA ASP A 120 -1.95 -17.95 -15.50
C ASP A 120 -1.58 -16.47 -15.67
N LEU A 121 -1.64 -15.71 -14.58
CA LEU A 121 -1.28 -14.30 -14.57
C LEU A 121 -0.02 -14.07 -13.76
N LEU A 122 0.79 -13.14 -14.24
CA LEU A 122 1.82 -12.50 -13.44
C LEU A 122 1.35 -11.09 -13.11
N VAL A 123 1.26 -10.81 -11.81
CA VAL A 123 0.65 -9.60 -11.26
C VAL A 123 1.66 -8.91 -10.35
N ILE A 124 1.78 -7.59 -10.49
CA ILE A 124 2.47 -6.74 -9.52
C ILE A 124 1.41 -6.16 -8.58
N SER A 125 1.68 -6.19 -7.29
CA SER A 125 0.99 -5.37 -6.28
C SER A 125 2.00 -4.45 -5.63
N ARG A 126 1.57 -3.25 -5.28
CA ARG A 126 2.43 -2.25 -4.65
C ARG A 126 1.85 -1.93 -3.29
N VAL A 127 2.64 -2.11 -2.23
CA VAL A 127 2.19 -1.88 -0.85
C VAL A 127 3.23 -1.10 -0.07
N THR A 128 2.79 -0.35 0.94
CA THR A 128 3.71 0.37 1.83
C THR A 128 4.10 -0.45 3.07
N HIS A 129 3.37 -1.54 3.34
CA HIS A 129 3.59 -2.46 4.44
C HIS A 129 3.17 -3.89 4.06
N THR A 130 3.93 -4.87 4.52
CA THR A 130 3.65 -6.31 4.30
C THR A 130 2.27 -6.72 4.80
N ASP A 131 1.77 -6.11 5.88
CA ASP A 131 0.46 -6.42 6.46
C ASP A 131 -0.72 -6.11 5.50
N GLN A 132 -0.51 -5.27 4.49
CA GLN A 132 -1.54 -4.96 3.48
C GLN A 132 -1.72 -6.12 2.49
N ILE A 133 -0.66 -6.85 2.18
CA ILE A 133 -0.69 -7.92 1.17
C ILE A 133 -0.89 -9.30 1.82
N MET A 134 -0.39 -9.49 3.03
CA MET A 134 -0.37 -10.81 3.69
C MET A 134 -1.73 -11.50 3.84
N PRO A 135 -2.80 -10.83 4.33
CA PRO A 135 -4.12 -11.44 4.43
C PRO A 135 -4.69 -11.83 3.06
N LEU A 136 -4.42 -11.02 2.03
CA LEU A 136 -4.89 -11.25 0.67
C LEU A 136 -4.22 -12.49 0.08
N MET A 137 -2.89 -12.61 0.24
CA MET A 137 -2.17 -13.81 -0.22
C MET A 137 -2.68 -15.07 0.47
N LYS A 138 -2.88 -15.02 1.79
CA LYS A 138 -3.43 -16.16 2.57
C LYS A 138 -4.81 -16.60 2.09
N TYR A 139 -5.68 -15.66 1.74
CA TYR A 139 -7.03 -15.95 1.27
C TYR A 139 -7.04 -16.74 -0.06
N TRP A 140 -6.07 -16.47 -0.94
CA TRP A 140 -6.02 -17.05 -2.28
C TRP A 140 -5.12 -18.28 -2.40
N ILE A 141 -4.48 -18.73 -1.33
CA ILE A 141 -3.72 -19.99 -1.32
C ILE A 141 -4.68 -21.18 -1.53
N PRO A 142 -4.32 -22.17 -2.38
CA PRO A 142 -3.01 -22.38 -3.00
C PRO A 142 -2.84 -21.78 -4.40
N ASP A 143 -3.87 -21.13 -4.94
CA ASP A 143 -3.92 -20.63 -6.32
C ASP A 143 -3.08 -19.37 -6.56
N VAL A 144 -2.56 -18.75 -5.48
CA VAL A 144 -1.73 -17.55 -5.54
C VAL A 144 -0.43 -17.76 -4.80
N GLU A 145 0.67 -17.34 -5.42
CA GLU A 145 2.03 -17.47 -4.91
C GLU A 145 2.79 -16.15 -5.02
N VAL A 146 3.46 -15.75 -3.93
CA VAL A 146 4.42 -14.64 -3.96
C VAL A 146 5.75 -15.13 -4.53
N ILE A 147 6.18 -14.50 -5.63
CA ILE A 147 7.48 -14.74 -6.27
C ILE A 147 8.53 -13.81 -5.64
N GLN A 148 8.21 -12.53 -5.44
CA GLN A 148 9.07 -11.53 -4.81
C GLN A 148 8.24 -10.54 -3.98
N PRO A 149 8.82 -9.90 -2.94
CA PRO A 149 10.16 -10.14 -2.40
C PRO A 149 10.24 -11.44 -1.59
N ALA A 150 11.45 -11.97 -1.43
CA ALA A 150 11.70 -13.23 -0.72
C ALA A 150 11.24 -13.20 0.74
N SER A 151 11.29 -12.03 1.40
CA SER A 151 10.84 -11.84 2.79
C SER A 151 9.35 -12.17 2.96
N ILE A 152 8.50 -11.68 2.06
CA ILE A 152 7.05 -11.93 2.11
C ILE A 152 6.74 -13.39 1.78
N ARG A 153 7.41 -13.93 0.76
CA ARG A 153 7.29 -15.35 0.41
C ARG A 153 7.66 -16.26 1.59
N GLN A 154 8.76 -15.96 2.29
CA GLN A 154 9.22 -16.71 3.45
C GLN A 154 8.22 -16.64 4.60
N GLN A 155 7.70 -15.44 4.91
CA GLN A 155 6.69 -15.26 5.94
C GLN A 155 5.41 -16.06 5.66
N LEU A 156 4.94 -16.07 4.40
CA LEU A 156 3.82 -16.94 3.97
C LEU A 156 4.10 -18.42 4.22
N ALA A 157 5.29 -18.89 3.83
CA ALA A 157 5.66 -20.29 4.01
C ALA A 157 5.70 -20.69 5.49
N GLU A 158 6.25 -19.84 6.35
CA GLU A 158 6.27 -20.04 7.81
C GLU A 158 4.86 -20.09 8.41
N ASP A 159 3.96 -19.20 7.98
CA ASP A 159 2.57 -19.16 8.40
C ASP A 159 1.81 -20.43 7.99
N ILE A 160 1.99 -20.89 6.74
CA ILE A 160 1.36 -22.12 6.22
C ILE A 160 1.88 -23.34 6.98
N GLN A 161 3.20 -23.45 7.18
CA GLN A 161 3.79 -24.55 7.95
C GLN A 161 3.28 -24.59 9.39
N SER A 162 3.14 -23.41 10.02
CA SER A 162 2.60 -23.30 11.37
C SER A 162 1.14 -23.71 11.45
N ALA A 163 0.33 -23.29 10.48
CA ALA A 163 -1.06 -23.71 10.36
C ALA A 163 -1.17 -25.23 10.15
N LEU A 164 -0.40 -25.78 9.20
CA LEU A 164 -0.39 -27.21 8.91
C LEU A 164 -0.04 -28.03 10.15
N LYS A 165 1.04 -27.67 10.86
CA LYS A 165 1.42 -28.33 12.12
C LYS A 165 0.25 -28.38 13.11
N ARG A 166 -0.48 -27.27 13.27
CA ARG A 166 -1.64 -27.21 14.17
C ARG A 166 -2.77 -28.16 13.76
N TYR A 167 -3.06 -28.29 12.46
CA TYR A 167 -4.12 -29.16 11.96
C TYR A 167 -3.73 -30.65 11.88
N THR A 168 -2.43 -30.96 11.77
CA THR A 168 -1.94 -32.35 11.71
C THR A 168 -1.64 -32.97 13.07
N GLN A 169 -1.51 -32.15 14.12
CA GLN A 169 -1.37 -32.63 15.49
C GLN A 169 -2.75 -33.09 16.00
N PRO A 170 -2.82 -34.20 16.77
CA PRO A 170 -4.08 -34.64 17.35
C PRO A 170 -4.68 -33.51 18.19
N SER A 171 -5.96 -33.23 17.96
CA SER A 171 -6.69 -32.20 18.69
C SER A 171 -6.70 -32.53 20.19
N ASN A 172 -5.94 -31.78 20.99
CA ASN A 172 -6.07 -31.76 22.45
C ASN A 172 -7.20 -30.80 22.88
N ALA A 173 -8.26 -30.69 22.08
CA ALA A 173 -9.46 -29.96 22.49
C ALA A 173 -10.16 -30.74 23.62
N PRO A 174 -10.53 -30.10 24.73
CA PRO A 174 -11.38 -30.70 25.76
C PRO A 174 -12.80 -30.98 25.25
#